data_AF-A0AAW5D4X9-F1
#
_entry.id   AF-A0AAW5D4X9-F1
#
_cell.length_a   1.000
_cell.length_b   1.000
_cell.length_c   1.000
_cell.angle_alpha   90.00
_cell.angle_beta   90.00
_cell.angle_gamma   90.00
#
_symmetry.space_group_name_H-M   'P 1'
#
loop_
_entity.id
_entity.type
_entity.pdbx_description
1 polymer ?
#
loop_
_entity_poly.entity_id
_entity_poly.type
_entity_poly.pdbx_seq_one_letter_code
_entity_poly.pdbx_strand_id
1 'polypeptide(L)'
;MARIQLPPDYISHAFSKVSDEVGCYHHLDPEKRPAFHEIHALSAHIFNSQGVDPQSRMAHTDARSTKIYTQNHFEWVEVPFAEIKSS
;
A
#
# COMPACT_ATOMS: atom_id res chain seq x y z
N MET A 1 -21.04 -22.29 19.90
CA MET A 1 -20.51 -21.27 18.97
C MET A 1 -19.36 -21.88 18.19
N ALA A 2 -19.47 -21.99 16.87
CA ALA A 2 -18.37 -22.48 16.05
C ALA A 2 -17.28 -21.40 15.97
N ARG A 3 -16.03 -21.76 16.34
CA ARG A 3 -14.86 -20.93 16.04
C ARG A 3 -14.58 -21.07 14.55
N ILE A 4 -14.94 -20.05 13.78
CA ILE A 4 -14.62 -19.97 12.35
C ILE A 4 -13.18 -19.48 12.25
N GLN A 5 -12.23 -20.41 12.36
CA GLN A 5 -10.83 -20.11 12.13
C GLN A 5 -10.51 -20.46 10.69
N LEU A 6 -10.20 -19.45 9.89
CA LEU A 6 -9.74 -19.65 8.52
C LEU A 6 -8.26 -20.08 8.54
N PRO A 7 -7.83 -20.88 7.54
CA PRO A 7 -6.42 -21.09 7.28
C PRO A 7 -5.70 -19.74 7.11
N PRO A 8 -4.46 -19.58 7.62
CA PRO A 8 -3.72 -18.32 7.56
C PRO A 8 -3.52 -17.76 6.15
N ASP A 9 -3.47 -18.63 5.15
CA ASP A 9 -3.25 -18.35 3.73
C ASP A 9 -4.53 -18.09 2.94
N TYR A 10 -5.70 -18.42 3.50
CA TYR A 10 -6.99 -18.36 2.80
C TYR A 10 -7.25 -16.97 2.19
N ILE A 11 -7.01 -15.91 2.96
CA ILE A 11 -7.27 -14.54 2.51
C ILE A 11 -6.29 -14.11 1.41
N SER A 12 -5.01 -14.49 1.53
CA SER A 12 -4.01 -14.22 0.49
C SER A 12 -4.37 -14.90 -0.83
N HIS A 13 -4.77 -16.18 -0.79
CA HIS A 13 -5.20 -16.91 -1.98
C HIS A 13 -6.49 -16.34 -2.59
N ALA A 14 -7.47 -15.99 -1.75
CA ALA A 14 -8.71 -15.36 -2.21
C ALA A 14 -8.43 -14.02 -2.89
N PHE A 15 -7.54 -13.20 -2.35
CA PHE A 15 -7.13 -11.93 -2.95
C PHE A 15 -6.51 -12.13 -4.34
N SER A 16 -5.51 -13.01 -4.47
CA SER A 16 -4.86 -13.27 -5.75
C SER A 16 -5.87 -13.78 -6.79
N LYS A 17 -6.73 -14.73 -6.40
CA LYS A 17 -7.79 -15.26 -7.27
C LYS A 17 -8.69 -14.15 -7.79
N VAL A 18 -9.21 -13.29 -6.91
CA VAL A 18 -10.09 -12.19 -7.31
C VAL A 18 -9.34 -11.19 -8.19
N SER A 19 -8.09 -10.87 -7.88
CA SER A 19 -7.28 -9.95 -8.70
C SER A 19 -7.06 -10.46 -10.12
N ASP A 20 -6.87 -11.77 -10.29
CA ASP A 20 -6.73 -12.39 -11.60
C ASP A 20 -8.07 -12.39 -12.36
N GLU A 21 -9.19 -12.70 -11.68
CA GLU A 21 -10.55 -12.72 -12.25
C GLU A 21 -11.00 -11.36 -12.79
N VAL A 22 -10.62 -10.26 -12.12
CA VAL A 22 -10.98 -8.90 -12.56
C VAL A 22 -9.97 -8.29 -13.54
N GLY A 23 -8.90 -9.02 -13.90
CA GLY A 23 -7.91 -8.55 -14.86
C GLY A 23 -6.86 -7.58 -14.29
N CYS A 24 -6.73 -7.49 -12.97
CA CYS A 24 -5.76 -6.58 -12.35
C CYS A 24 -4.32 -7.06 -12.60
N TYR A 25 -3.41 -6.10 -12.85
CA TYR A 25 -1.96 -6.33 -12.91
C TYR A 25 -1.49 -7.34 -13.98
N HIS A 26 -2.31 -7.69 -14.97
CA HIS A 26 -1.94 -8.64 -16.04
C HIS A 26 -0.75 -8.18 -16.89
N HIS A 27 -0.51 -6.86 -16.96
CA HIS A 27 0.64 -6.26 -17.64
C HIS A 27 1.95 -6.38 -16.84
N LEU A 28 1.89 -6.85 -15.59
CA LEU A 28 3.06 -7.07 -14.74
C LEU A 28 3.43 -8.55 -14.73
N ASP A 29 4.74 -8.80 -14.67
CA ASP A 29 5.28 -10.12 -14.37
C ASP A 29 4.69 -10.64 -13.04
N PRO A 30 4.40 -11.95 -12.91
CA PRO A 30 3.79 -12.51 -11.71
C PRO A 30 4.50 -12.14 -10.40
N GLU A 31 5.83 -12.04 -10.42
CA GLU A 31 6.66 -11.68 -9.25
C GLU A 31 6.51 -10.22 -8.80
N LYS A 32 5.99 -9.35 -9.68
CA LYS A 32 5.80 -7.91 -9.41
C LYS A 32 4.36 -7.56 -9.05
N ARG A 33 3.44 -8.54 -9.08
CA ARG A 33 2.03 -8.30 -8.79
C ARG A 33 1.86 -8.04 -7.29
N PRO A 34 1.11 -6.99 -6.90
CA PRO A 34 0.78 -6.74 -5.51
C PRO A 34 0.08 -7.95 -4.88
N ALA A 35 0.49 -8.32 -3.68
CA ALA A 35 -0.18 -9.34 -2.88
C ALA A 35 -0.97 -8.70 -1.74
N PHE A 36 -1.69 -9.52 -0.98
CA PHE A 36 -2.59 -9.03 0.09
C PHE A 36 -1.92 -8.08 1.11
N HIS A 37 -0.62 -8.25 1.39
CA HIS A 37 0.13 -7.38 2.31
C HIS A 37 0.24 -5.92 1.82
N GLU A 38 0.16 -5.68 0.52
CA GLU A 38 0.24 -4.32 -0.07
C GLU A 38 -0.98 -3.47 0.24
N ILE A 39 -2.12 -4.07 0.60
CA ILE A 39 -3.30 -3.32 1.09
C ILE A 39 -2.93 -2.52 2.34
N HIS A 40 -2.05 -3.05 3.18
CA HIS A 40 -1.63 -2.39 4.41
C HIS A 40 -0.72 -1.19 4.12
N ALA A 41 0.22 -1.35 3.18
CA ALA A 41 1.08 -0.27 2.71
C ALA A 41 0.26 0.86 2.06
N LEU A 42 -0.70 0.50 1.19
CA LEU A 42 -1.62 1.44 0.58
C LEU A 42 -2.45 2.19 1.64
N SER A 43 -2.98 1.48 2.64
CA SER A 43 -3.76 2.10 3.72
C SER A 43 -2.92 3.10 4.52
N ALA A 44 -1.66 2.77 4.81
CA ALA A 44 -0.74 3.66 5.51
C ALA A 44 -0.45 4.93 4.70
N HIS A 45 -0.22 4.79 3.39
CA HIS A 45 -0.02 5.91 2.48
C HIS A 45 -1.24 6.84 2.44
N ILE A 46 -2.45 6.28 2.34
CA ILE A 46 -3.70 7.04 2.33
C ILE A 46 -3.88 7.81 3.64
N PHE A 47 -3.68 7.18 4.81
CA PHE A 47 -3.78 7.89 6.10
C PHE A 47 -2.76 9.02 6.22
N ASN A 48 -1.50 8.77 5.83
CA ASN A 48 -0.46 9.79 5.86
C ASN A 48 -0.82 10.99 4.97
N SER A 49 -1.36 10.75 3.77
CA SER A 49 -1.81 11.82 2.88
C SER A 49 -2.96 12.66 3.45
N GLN A 50 -3.72 12.11 4.39
CA GLN A 50 -4.80 12.79 5.11
C GLN A 50 -4.34 13.48 6.39
N GLY A 51 -3.04 13.47 6.70
CA GLY A 51 -2.50 13.99 7.96
C GLY A 51 -2.89 13.15 9.19
N VAL A 52 -3.37 11.92 8.98
CA VAL A 52 -3.69 10.97 10.05
C VAL A 52 -2.46 10.08 10.25
N ASP A 53 -1.97 9.97 11.49
CA ASP A 53 -0.84 9.10 11.80
C ASP A 53 -1.17 7.63 11.49
N PRO A 54 -0.55 7.03 10.45
CA PRO A 54 -0.82 5.65 10.06
C PRO A 54 -0.35 4.65 11.12
N GLN A 55 0.68 4.98 11.90
CA GLN A 55 1.25 4.06 12.88
C GLN A 55 0.25 3.70 13.98
N SER A 56 -0.54 4.68 14.44
CA SER A 56 -1.62 4.48 15.40
C SER A 56 -2.71 3.50 14.92
N ARG A 57 -2.86 3.31 13.61
CA ARG A 57 -3.91 2.47 12.98
C ARG A 57 -3.42 1.10 12.51
N MET A 58 -2.11 0.92 12.38
CA MET A 58 -1.48 -0.30 11.83
C MET A 58 -1.22 -1.39 12.88
N ALA A 59 -1.67 -1.22 14.13
CA ALA A 59 -1.50 -2.18 15.24
C ALA A 59 -0.06 -2.74 15.39
N HIS A 60 0.95 -1.97 14.96
CA HIS A 60 2.35 -2.36 15.02
C HIS A 60 2.98 -1.82 16.29
N THR A 61 3.33 -2.73 17.21
CA THR A 61 3.99 -2.44 18.49
C THR A 61 5.48 -2.05 18.34
N ASP A 62 6.09 -2.23 17.16
CA ASP A 62 7.50 -1.91 16.93
C ASP A 62 7.67 -0.90 15.76
N ALA A 63 8.09 0.31 16.13
CA ALA A 63 8.32 1.46 15.24
C ALA A 63 9.40 1.23 14.17
N ARG A 64 10.20 0.16 14.26
CA ARG A 64 11.21 -0.17 13.24
C ARG A 64 10.63 -0.68 11.92
N SER A 65 9.40 -1.18 11.91
CA SER A 65 8.78 -1.78 10.71
C SER A 65 8.14 -0.74 9.78
N THR A 66 7.79 0.44 10.29
CA THR A 66 7.10 1.52 9.55
C THR A 66 8.01 2.23 8.54
N LYS A 67 9.34 2.11 8.69
CA LYS A 67 10.31 2.77 7.80
C LYS A 67 10.40 2.11 6.43
N ILE A 68 10.10 0.82 6.30
CA ILE A 68 10.25 0.10 5.02
C ILE A 68 9.09 0.42 4.06
N TYR A 69 7.88 0.65 4.59
CA TYR A 69 6.69 0.95 3.79
C TYR A 69 6.62 2.39 3.26
N THR A 70 7.48 3.30 3.75
CA THR A 70 7.52 4.70 3.32
C THR A 70 8.69 5.01 2.38
N GLN A 71 9.63 4.07 2.19
CA GLN A 71 10.87 4.31 1.47
C GLN A 71 10.82 4.06 -0.05
N ASN A 72 9.73 3.47 -0.57
CA ASN A 72 9.60 3.13 -1.99
C ASN A 72 8.57 3.96 -2.77
N HIS A 73 8.12 5.08 -2.23
CA HIS A 73 7.33 6.05 -2.98
C HIS A 73 8.27 7.16 -3.45
N PHE A 74 8.60 7.17 -4.75
CA PHE A 74 9.31 8.28 -5.38
C PHE A 74 8.64 9.61 -4.99
N GLU A 75 9.36 10.48 -4.28
CA GLU A 75 8.89 11.85 -4.01
C GLU A 75 8.85 12.60 -5.35
N TRP A 76 7.66 12.83 -5.87
CA TRP A 76 7.47 13.78 -6.95
C TRP A 76 7.55 15.19 -6.37
N VAL A 77 8.65 15.87 -6.66
CA VAL A 77 8.77 17.32 -6.38
C VAL A 77 8.00 18.05 -7.48
N GLU A 78 6.76 18.44 -7.20
CA GLU A 78 6.07 19.42 -8.03
C GLU A 78 6.75 20.78 -7.86
N VAL A 79 7.34 21.26 -8.96
CA VAL A 79 7.95 22.60 -9.01
C VAL A 79 6.84 23.58 -9.39
N PRO A 80 6.52 24.59 -8.56
CA PRO A 80 5.52 25.59 -8.92
C PRO A 80 5.94 26.38 -10.17
N PHE A 81 4.97 26.74 -11.00
CA PHE A 81 5.20 27.59 -12.19
C PHE A 81 5.87 28.90 -11.78
N ALA A 82 7.05 29.17 -12.34
CA ALA A 82 7.78 30.42 -12.17
C ALA A 82 7.67 31.25 -13.45
N GLU A 83 7.07 32.44 -13.37
CA GLU A 83 7.11 33.42 -14.45
C GLU A 83 8.46 34.13 -14.46
N ILE A 84 9.13 34.13 -15.62
CA ILE A 84 10.35 34.91 -15.84
C ILE A 84 9.94 36.37 -16.04
N LYS A 85 10.32 37.24 -15.11
CA LYS A 85 10.20 38.68 -15.31
C LYS A 85 11.36 39.15 -16.20
N SER A 86 11.06 39.45 -17.47
CA SER A 86 11.93 40.28 -18.31
C SER A 86 11.84 41.73 -17.82
N SER A 87 13.01 42.35 -17.67
CA SER A 87 13.14 43.78 -17.33
C SER A 87 12.82 44.69 -18.51
#